data_AF-A0A9Q9D901-F1
#
_entry.id   AF-A0A9Q9D901-F1
#
_cell.length_a   1.000
_cell.length_b   1.000
_cell.length_c   1.000
_cell.angle_alpha   90.00
_cell.angle_beta   90.00
_cell.angle_gamma   90.00
#
_symmetry.space_group_name_H-M   'P 1'
#
loop_
_entity.id
_entity.type
_entity.pdbx_description
1 polymer ?
#
loop_
_entity_poly.entity_id
_entity_poly.type
_entity_poly.pdbx_seq_one_letter_code
_entity_poly.pdbx_strand_id
1 'polypeptide(L)' 'MKSIFCRLLRDESGATAIEYGMIAALVSVALIVGASSLGNAINATFSGVETTVSTSTAGKL' A
#
# COMPACT_ATOMS: atom_id res chain seq x y z
N MET A 1 -19.16 -33.92 -18.80
CA MET A 1 -17.88 -33.26 -18.44
C MET A 1 -17.46 -32.17 -19.43
N LYS A 2 -17.60 -32.35 -20.76
CA LYS A 2 -17.29 -31.29 -21.75
C LYS A 2 -18.05 -29.97 -21.55
N SER A 3 -19.30 -30.01 -21.05
CA SER A 3 -20.17 -28.83 -20.93
C SER A 3 -19.73 -27.81 -19.87
N ILE A 4 -19.14 -28.24 -18.75
CA ILE A 4 -18.62 -27.32 -17.72
C ILE A 4 -17.39 -26.57 -18.25
N PHE A 5 -16.47 -27.28 -18.89
CA PHE A 5 -15.26 -26.67 -19.47
C PHE A 5 -15.62 -25.68 -20.59
N CYS A 6 -16.54 -26.03 -21.50
CA CYS A 6 -17.03 -25.10 -22.51
C CYS A 6 -17.80 -23.89 -21.95
N ARG A 7 -18.41 -24.00 -20.76
CA ARG A 7 -19.06 -22.85 -20.10
C ARG A 7 -18.02 -21.90 -19.49
N LEU A 8 -16.96 -22.43 -18.89
CA LEU A 8 -15.84 -21.63 -18.34
C LEU A 8 -15.04 -20.93 -19.43
N LEU A 9 -14.83 -21.59 -20.58
CA LEU A 9 -14.19 -21.00 -21.77
C LEU A 9 -15.03 -19.92 -22.47
N ARG A 10 -16.32 -19.83 -22.14
CA ARG A 10 -17.29 -18.86 -22.71
C ARG A 10 -17.79 -17.88 -21.64
N ASP A 11 -17.08 -17.82 -20.51
CA ASP A 11 -17.35 -16.90 -19.41
C ASP A 11 -16.31 -15.78 -19.46
N GLU A 12 -16.72 -14.65 -20.01
CA GLU A 12 -15.90 -13.44 -20.15
C GLU A 12 -15.60 -12.79 -18.78
N SER A 13 -16.27 -13.23 -17.71
CA SER A 13 -16.09 -12.73 -16.34
C SER A 13 -14.66 -12.95 -15.82
N GLY A 14 -13.97 -13.99 -16.28
CA GLY A 14 -12.54 -14.20 -15.99
C GLY A 14 -11.62 -13.23 -16.74
N ALA A 15 -12.00 -12.87 -17.97
CA ALA A 15 -11.26 -11.89 -18.78
C ALA A 15 -11.44 -10.47 -18.25
N THR A 16 -12.60 -10.11 -17.71
CA THR A 16 -12.80 -8.83 -17.02
C THR A 16 -12.13 -8.80 -15.64
N ALA A 17 -12.05 -9.93 -14.93
CA ALA A 17 -11.32 -10.03 -13.66
C ALA A 17 -9.82 -9.75 -13.80
N ILE A 18 -9.18 -10.12 -14.92
CA ILE A 18 -7.75 -9.83 -15.13
C ILE A 18 -7.49 -8.37 -15.47
N GLU A 19 -8.44 -7.69 -16.13
CA GLU A 19 -8.37 -6.25 -16.43
C GLU A 19 -8.50 -5.40 -15.15
N TYR A 20 -9.55 -5.64 -14.36
CA TYR A 20 -9.71 -4.96 -13.07
C TYR A 20 -8.66 -5.41 -12.05
N GLY A 21 -8.19 -6.66 -12.14
CA GLY A 21 -7.08 -7.18 -11.32
C GLY A 21 -5.77 -6.45 -11.58
N MET A 22 -5.45 -6.12 -12.84
CA MET A 22 -4.25 -5.34 -13.18
C MET A 22 -4.33 -3.91 -12.63
N ILE A 23 -5.49 -3.26 -12.76
CA ILE A 23 -5.70 -1.92 -12.19
C ILE A 23 -5.58 -1.95 -10.67
N ALA A 24 -6.20 -2.93 -10.01
CA ALA A 24 -6.11 -3.11 -8.57
C ALA A 24 -4.66 -3.34 -8.11
N ALA A 25 -3.87 -4.11 -8.85
CA ALA A 25 -2.45 -4.33 -8.57
C ALA A 25 -1.64 -3.02 -8.65
N LEU A 26 -1.85 -2.22 -9.71
CA LEU A 26 -1.17 -0.93 -9.87
C LEU A 26 -1.52 0.08 -8.77
N VAL A 27 -2.81 0.17 -8.41
CA VAL A 27 -3.27 1.03 -7.30
C VAL A 27 -2.67 0.55 -5.97
N SER A 28 -2.63 -0.76 -5.73
CA SER A 28 -2.07 -1.34 -4.51
C SER A 28 -0.58 -0.98 -4.36
N VAL A 29 0.21 -1.09 -5.42
CA VAL A 29 1.64 -0.73 -5.40
C VAL A 29 1.81 0.77 -5.12
N ALA A 30 1.04 1.63 -5.76
CA ALA A 30 1.09 3.07 -5.52
C ALA A 30 0.74 3.43 -4.06
N LEU A 31 -0.27 2.76 -3.49
CA LEU A 31 -0.65 2.94 -2.08
C LEU A 31 0.45 2.48 -1.13
N ILE A 32 1.10 1.34 -1.38
CA ILE A 32 2.20 0.86 -0.54
C ILE A 32 3.33 1.89 -0.52
N VAL A 33 3.77 2.35 -1.69
CA VAL A 33 4.84 3.36 -1.80
C VAL A 33 4.44 4.67 -1.12
N GLY A 34 3.22 5.14 -1.35
CA GLY A 34 2.70 6.35 -0.73
C GLY A 34 2.63 6.25 0.81
N ALA A 35 2.12 5.14 1.32
CA ALA A 35 2.04 4.87 2.75
C ALA A 35 3.42 4.74 3.41
N SER A 36 4.39 4.11 2.74
CA SER A 36 5.77 4.05 3.23
C SER A 36 6.42 5.43 3.30
N SER A 37 6.27 6.25 2.26
CA SER A 37 6.80 7.62 2.24
C SER A 37 6.19 8.47 3.35
N LEU A 38 4.85 8.40 3.50
CA LEU A 38 4.14 9.10 4.56
C LEU A 38 4.58 8.63 5.96
N GLY A 39 4.70 7.31 6.17
CA GLY A 39 5.19 6.75 7.43
C GLY A 39 6.59 7.24 7.79
N ASN A 40 7.50 7.32 6.81
CA ASN A 40 8.85 7.85 7.00
C ASN A 40 8.83 9.34 7.41
N ALA A 41 8.01 10.16 6.75
CA ALA A 41 7.89 11.58 7.07
C ALA A 41 7.32 11.80 8.48
N ILE A 42 6.32 11.01 8.86
CA ILE A 42 5.74 11.02 10.22
C ILE A 42 6.80 10.64 11.25
N ASN A 43 7.52 9.52 11.03
CA ASN A 43 8.59 9.10 11.93
C ASN A 43 9.68 10.17 12.09
N ALA A 44 10.15 10.75 10.98
CA ALA A 44 11.16 11.81 11.01
C ALA A 44 10.68 13.02 11.83
N THR A 45 9.40 13.39 11.69
CA THR A 45 8.80 14.50 12.46
C THR A 45 8.82 14.19 13.95
N PHE A 46 8.36 13.01 14.36
CA PHE A 46 8.32 12.63 15.77
C PHE A 46 9.71 12.41 16.37
N SER A 47 10.68 11.86 15.63
CA SER A 47 12.08 11.78 16.07
C SER A 47 12.71 13.17 16.25
N GLY A 48 12.35 14.14 15.42
CA GLY A 48 12.77 15.54 15.60
C GLY A 48 12.21 16.15 16.89
N VAL A 49 10.94 15.88 17.19
CA VAL A 49 10.29 16.30 18.45
C VAL A 49 10.98 15.64 19.64
N GLU A 50 11.19 14.31 19.61
CA GLU A 50 11.90 13.57 20.64
C GLU A 50 13.28 14.17 20.91
N THR A 51 14.06 14.41 19.86
CA THR A 51 15.40 15.01 19.97
C THR A 51 15.35 16.38 20.63
N THR A 52 14.39 17.22 20.22
CA THR A 52 14.22 18.57 20.78
C THR A 52 13.85 18.53 22.26
N VAL A 53 12.92 17.66 22.64
CA VAL A 53 12.49 17.49 24.03
C VAL A 53 13.66 16.99 24.88
N SER A 54 14.35 15.93 24.45
CA SER A 54 15.49 15.36 25.17
C SER A 54 16.63 16.38 25.34
N THR A 55 16.95 17.15 24.30
CA THR A 55 17.98 18.18 24.36
C THR A 55 17.59 19.32 25.31
N SER A 56 16.33 19.75 25.28
CA SER A 56 15.79 20.80 26.16
C SER A 56 15.81 20.37 27.63
N THR A 57 15.60 19.09 27.93
CA THR A 57 15.71 18.56 29.30
C THR A 57 17.18 18.40 29.73
N ALA A 58 18.07 17.94 28.85
CA ALA A 58 19.48 17.77 29.16
C ALA A 58 20.20 19.10 29.48
N GLY A 59 19.84 20.19 28.80
CA GLY A 59 20.38 21.53 29.09
C GLY A 59 19.79 22.20 30.34
N LYS A 60 18.89 21.53 31.07
CA LYS A 60 18.27 22.02 32.31
C LYS A 60 18.77 21.32 33.57
N LEU A 61 19.71 20.39 33.44
CA LEU A 61 20.50 19.78 34.53
C LEU A 61 21.87 20.44 34.56
#